data_AF-A0A7Y3L8Z7-F1
#
_entry.id   AF-A0A7Y3L8Z7-F1
#
_cell.length_a   1.000
_cell.length_b   1.000
_cell.length_c   1.000
_cell.angle_alpha   90.00
_cell.angle_beta   90.00
_cell.angle_gamma   90.00
#
_symmetry.space_group_name_H-M   'P 1'
#
loop_
_entity.id
_entity.type
_entity.pdbx_description
1 polymer ?
#
loop_
_entity_poly.entity_id
_entity_poly.type
_entity_poly.pdbx_seq_one_letter_code
_entity_poly.pdbx_strand_id
1 'polypeptide(L)'
;MDFHSASSEFFSDEELTSLALSADPHPTIDARVAPWRLTSGVGNGLLPDWYMPAPTSRHRGKGTKVAIGVIVASFVLINALGLCVTYGFVSVA
;
A
#
# COMPACT_ATOMS: atom_id res chain seq x y z
N MET A 1 -24.27 25.97 20.89
CA MET A 1 -23.70 24.82 20.15
C MET A 1 -22.48 25.38 19.47
N ASP A 2 -21.42 25.51 20.25
CA ASP A 2 -20.28 26.37 19.94
C ASP A 2 -19.15 25.45 19.50
N PHE A 3 -18.99 25.34 18.19
CA PHE A 3 -17.86 24.64 17.59
C PHE A 3 -16.63 25.50 17.88
N HIS A 4 -15.83 25.07 18.87
CA HIS A 4 -14.56 25.72 19.22
C HIS A 4 -13.74 25.83 17.93
N SER A 5 -13.52 27.06 17.46
CA SER A 5 -12.66 27.37 16.33
C SER A 5 -11.24 26.96 16.71
N ALA A 6 -10.81 25.75 16.34
CA ALA A 6 -9.41 25.38 16.40
C ALA A 6 -8.68 26.23 15.35
N SER A 7 -8.12 27.35 15.79
CA SER A 7 -7.00 27.99 15.12
C SER A 7 -5.97 26.90 14.83
N SER A 8 -5.63 26.71 13.56
CA SER A 8 -4.41 25.99 13.18
C SER A 8 -3.22 26.87 13.57
N GLU A 9 -2.97 27.03 14.87
CA GLU A 9 -1.70 27.51 15.37
C GLU A 9 -0.67 26.51 14.86
N PHE A 10 0.17 26.97 13.93
CA PHE A 10 1.27 26.16 13.41
C PHE A 10 2.25 25.97 14.58
N PHE A 11 2.16 24.82 15.25
CA PHE A 11 3.14 24.44 16.26
C PHE A 11 4.51 24.34 15.60
N SER A 12 5.52 24.88 16.26
CA SER A 12 6.91 24.68 15.84
C SER A 12 7.41 23.28 16.22
N ASP A 13 8.49 22.84 15.58
CA ASP A 13 9.04 21.49 15.79
C ASP A 13 9.53 21.31 17.24
N GLU A 14 10.09 22.38 17.83
CA GLU A 14 10.49 22.39 19.23
C GLU A 14 9.31 22.30 20.20
N GLU A 15 8.17 22.93 19.89
CA GLU A 15 6.95 22.84 20.68
C GLU A 15 6.35 21.43 20.62
N LEU A 16 6.29 20.84 19.42
CA LEU A 16 5.86 19.45 19.24
C LEU A 16 6.76 18.47 19.99
N THR A 17 8.08 18.69 19.95
CA THR A 17 9.06 17.86 20.67
C THR A 17 8.85 17.97 22.18
N SER A 18 8.64 19.18 22.70
CA SER A 18 8.35 19.42 24.12
C SER A 18 7.05 18.72 24.57
N LEU A 19 6.00 18.78 23.76
CA LEU A 19 4.73 18.08 24.01
C LEU A 19 4.91 16.56 24.00
N ALA A 20 5.64 16.02 23.03
CA ALA A 20 5.91 14.59 22.94
C ALA A 20 6.71 14.08 24.16
N LEU A 21 7.70 14.85 24.63
CA LEU A 21 8.54 14.48 25.77
C LEU A 21 7.81 14.56 27.12
N SER A 22 6.80 15.44 27.22
CA SER A 22 6.00 15.64 28.42
C SER A 22 4.75 14.75 28.49
N ALA A 23 4.46 13.99 27.42
CA ALA A 23 3.32 13.09 27.38
C ALA A 23 3.48 11.92 28.38
N ASP A 24 2.40 11.57 29.07
CA ASP A 24 2.35 10.40 29.95
C ASP A 24 2.49 9.10 29.13
N PRO A 25 3.48 8.23 29.42
CA PRO A 25 3.64 6.95 28.74
C PRO A 25 2.59 5.90 29.13
N HIS A 26 1.81 6.12 30.19
CA HIS A 26 0.79 5.19 30.67
C HIS A 26 -0.53 5.90 31.03
N PRO A 27 -1.16 6.59 30.05
CA PRO A 27 -2.38 7.31 30.31
C PRO A 27 -3.50 6.33 30.66
N THR A 28 -4.35 6.70 31.62
CA THR A 28 -5.57 5.95 31.90
C THR A 28 -6.52 6.04 30.71
N ILE A 29 -6.74 4.91 30.03
CA ILE A 29 -7.66 4.81 28.88
C ILE A 29 -9.09 4.67 29.40
N ASP A 30 -10.01 5.52 28.93
CA ASP A 30 -11.44 5.39 29.26
C ASP A 30 -12.01 4.08 28.71
N ALA A 31 -12.65 3.30 29.59
CA ALA A 31 -13.27 2.01 29.28
C ALA A 31 -14.42 2.10 28.27
N ARG A 32 -14.98 3.30 28.03
CA ARG A 32 -15.98 3.52 26.97
C ARG A 32 -15.37 3.59 25.58
N VAL A 33 -14.05 3.79 25.47
CA VAL A 33 -13.37 3.81 24.18
C VAL A 33 -13.31 2.38 23.65
N ALA A 34 -13.79 2.20 22.42
CA ALA A 34 -13.71 0.89 21.78
C ALA A 34 -12.24 0.44 21.71
N PRO A 35 -11.91 -0.80 22.13
CA PRO A 35 -10.55 -1.30 22.04
C PRO A 35 -10.06 -1.20 20.60
N TRP A 36 -8.82 -0.75 20.42
CA TRP A 36 -8.19 -0.75 19.11
C TRP A 36 -8.14 -2.18 18.56
N ARG A 37 -8.90 -2.44 17.50
CA ARG A 37 -8.95 -3.74 16.83
C ARG A 37 -8.07 -3.69 15.59
N LEU A 38 -6.85 -4.20 15.72
CA LEU A 38 -5.88 -4.30 14.62
C LEU A 38 -6.42 -5.09 13.41
N THR A 39 -7.42 -5.95 13.62
CA THR A 39 -7.98 -6.89 12.64
C THR A 39 -9.40 -6.54 12.17
N SER A 40 -9.85 -5.29 12.33
CA SER A 40 -11.24 -4.89 11.97
C SER A 40 -11.58 -5.07 10.48
N GLY A 41 -10.57 -5.23 9.62
CA GLY A 41 -10.73 -5.67 8.23
C GLY A 41 -10.12 -7.06 8.07
N VAL A 42 -10.94 -8.11 8.15
CA VAL A 42 -10.53 -9.48 7.76
C VAL A 42 -10.49 -9.54 6.23
N GLY A 43 -9.66 -8.71 5.62
CA GLY A 43 -9.17 -8.88 4.26
C GLY A 43 -7.78 -9.48 4.34
N ASN A 44 -7.41 -10.33 3.40
CA ASN A 44 -6.12 -11.01 3.26
C ASN A 44 -4.85 -10.10 3.17
N GLY A 45 -4.92 -8.84 3.60
CA GLY A 45 -3.81 -7.90 3.64
C GLY A 45 -3.02 -8.00 4.95
N LEU A 46 -1.71 -7.86 4.87
CA LEU A 46 -0.82 -7.77 6.03
C LEU A 46 -0.97 -6.43 6.80
N LEU A 47 -1.81 -5.51 6.30
CA LEU A 47 -2.03 -4.17 6.85
C LEU A 47 -3.52 -3.82 6.87
N PRO A 48 -3.97 -2.95 7.79
CA PRO A 48 -5.36 -2.48 7.82
C PRO A 48 -5.75 -1.69 6.56
N ASP A 49 -7.04 -1.74 6.20
CA ASP A 49 -7.59 -1.04 5.02
C ASP A 49 -7.40 0.49 5.05
N TRP A 50 -7.30 1.09 6.24
CA TRP A 50 -7.03 2.53 6.36
C TRP A 50 -5.60 2.90 5.96
N TYR A 51 -4.66 1.96 6.05
CA TYR A 51 -3.26 2.17 5.69
C TYR A 51 -3.03 1.87 4.20
N MET A 52 -3.68 0.82 3.70
CA MET A 52 -3.58 0.44 2.29
C MET A 52 -4.89 -0.22 1.85
N PRO A 53 -5.86 0.55 1.34
CA PRO A 53 -7.12 -0.01 0.91
C PRO A 53 -6.87 -1.03 -0.21
N ALA A 54 -7.52 -2.19 -0.12
CA ALA A 54 -7.38 -3.21 -1.13
C ALA A 54 -7.74 -2.65 -2.51
N PRO A 55 -6.92 -2.90 -3.56
CA PRO A 55 -7.23 -2.41 -4.90
C PRO A 55 -8.60 -2.91 -5.35
N THR A 56 -9.49 -1.97 -5.66
CA THR A 56 -10.94 -2.16 -5.88
C THR A 56 -11.28 -2.96 -7.13
N SER A 57 -10.31 -3.29 -7.98
CA SER A 57 -10.53 -4.08 -9.18
C SER A 57 -9.43 -5.11 -9.39
N ARG A 58 -9.80 -6.39 -9.31
CA ARG A 58 -9.03 -7.50 -9.85
C ARG A 58 -9.80 -8.09 -11.03
N HIS A 59 -9.75 -7.43 -12.19
CA HIS A 59 -10.37 -7.98 -13.39
C HIS A 59 -9.57 -9.19 -13.90
N ARG A 60 -9.87 -10.38 -13.36
CA ARG A 60 -9.33 -11.67 -13.84
C ARG A 60 -10.24 -12.26 -14.92
N GLY A 61 -10.44 -11.50 -16.00
CA GLY A 61 -11.22 -11.95 -17.15
C GLY A 61 -10.51 -13.02 -17.98
N LYS A 62 -11.26 -13.70 -18.84
CA LYS A 62 -10.71 -14.65 -19.84
C LYS A 62 -9.64 -13.97 -20.73
N GLY A 63 -9.84 -12.70 -21.09
CA GLY A 63 -8.88 -11.92 -21.87
C GLY A 63 -7.51 -11.75 -21.19
N THR A 64 -7.48 -11.48 -19.89
CA THR A 64 -6.22 -11.37 -19.12
C THR A 64 -5.44 -12.68 -19.12
N LYS A 65 -6.13 -13.82 -18.99
CA LYS A 65 -5.47 -15.13 -19.03
C LYS A 65 -4.87 -15.42 -20.41
N VAL A 66 -5.56 -15.08 -21.49
CA VAL A 66 -5.05 -15.22 -22.85
C VAL A 66 -3.83 -14.33 -23.06
N ALA A 67 -3.90 -13.05 -22.66
CA ALA A 67 -2.78 -12.12 -22.79
C ALA A 67 -1.52 -12.60 -22.04
N ILE A 68 -1.68 -13.06 -20.80
CA ILE A 68 -0.58 -13.65 -20.02
C ILE A 68 -0.01 -14.88 -20.73
N GLY A 69 -0.87 -15.77 -21.22
CA GLY A 69 -0.45 -16.97 -21.95
C GLY A 69 0.37 -16.64 -23.19
N VAL A 70 -0.06 -15.65 -23.98
CA VAL A 70 0.66 -15.17 -25.16
C VAL A 70 2.03 -14.61 -24.76
N ILE A 71 2.10 -13.73 -23.75
CA ILE A 71 3.36 -13.14 -23.29
C ILE A 71 4.35 -14.22 -22.85
N VAL A 72 3.90 -15.16 -22.00
CA VAL A 72 4.75 -16.25 -21.51
C VAL A 72 5.23 -17.13 -22.67
N ALA A 73 4.34 -17.50 -23.60
CA ALA A 73 4.69 -18.28 -24.77
C ALA A 73 5.72 -17.56 -25.66
N SER A 74 5.57 -16.24 -25.87
CA SER A 74 6.53 -15.43 -26.60
C SER A 74 7.90 -15.42 -25.93
N PHE A 75 7.98 -15.22 -24.61
CA PHE A 75 9.26 -15.29 -23.90
C PHE A 75 9.91 -16.66 -24.03
N VAL A 76 9.16 -17.74 -23.86
CA VAL A 76 9.68 -19.12 -24.01
C VAL A 76 10.22 -19.33 -25.42
N LEU A 77 9.48 -18.90 -26.45
CA LEU A 77 9.88 -19.02 -27.85
C LEU A 77 11.16 -18.22 -28.15
N ILE A 78 11.22 -16.96 -27.70
CA ILE A 78 12.38 -16.08 -27.89
C ILE A 78 13.64 -16.68 -27.24
N ASN A 79 13.50 -17.23 -26.03
CA ASN A 79 14.61 -17.91 -25.35
C ASN A 79 15.02 -19.20 -26.06
N ALA A 80 14.05 -20.03 -26.48
CA ALA A 80 14.32 -21.27 -27.19
C ALA A 80 15.02 -21.05 -28.54
N LEU A 81 14.69 -19.96 -29.23
CA LEU A 81 15.31 -19.57 -30.49
C LEU A 81 16.63 -18.80 -30.29
N GLY A 82 17.02 -18.47 -29.05
CA GLY A 82 18.23 -17.68 -28.77
C GLY A 82 18.14 -16.20 -29.16
N LEU A 83 16.92 -15.66 -29.34
CA LEU A 83 16.67 -14.25 -29.69
C LEU A 83 16.72 -13.32 -28.46
N CYS A 84 16.95 -13.85 -27.25
CA CYS A 84 17.08 -13.03 -26.04
C CYS A 84 18.47 -12.37 -25.99
N VAL A 85 18.59 -11.20 -26.61
CA VAL A 85 19.85 -10.45 -26.62
C VAL A 85 19.78 -9.32 -25.60
N THR A 86 20.49 -9.48 -24.47
CA THR A 86 20.53 -8.47 -23.40
C THR A 86 21.41 -7.25 -23.77
N TYR A 87 22.31 -7.38 -24.76
CA TYR A 87 23.29 -6.33 -25.14
C TYR A 87 23.72 -6.31 -26.62
N GLY A 88 22.83 -6.61 -27.58
CA GLY A 88 23.24 -6.71 -28.99
C GLY A 88 22.08 -6.56 -29.97
N PHE A 89 22.38 -6.01 -31.15
CA PHE A 89 21.42 -5.83 -32.23
C PHE A 89 21.01 -7.17 -32.81
N VAL A 90 19.70 -7.42 -32.91
CA VAL A 90 19.16 -8.56 -33.67
C VAL A 90 19.38 -8.27 -35.16
N SER A 91 20.42 -8.86 -35.73
CA SER A 91 20.67 -8.84 -37.17
C SER A 91 19.96 -10.03 -37.81
N VAL A 92 18.97 -9.75 -38.66
CA VAL A 92 18.39 -10.77 -39.56
C VAL A 92 19.27 -10.78 -40.80
N ALA A 93 19.99 -11.87 -41.03
CA ALA A 93 20.78 -12.09 -42.25
C ALA A 93 19.88 -12.46 -43.43
#